data_AF-A0A927NFA8-F1
#
_entry.id   AF-A0A927NFA8-F1
#
_cell.length_a   1.000
_cell.length_b   1.000
_cell.length_c   1.000
_cell.angle_alpha   90.00
_cell.angle_beta   90.00
_cell.angle_gamma   90.00
#
_symmetry.space_group_name_H-M   'P 1'
#
loop_
_entity.id
_entity.type
_entity.pdbx_description
1 polymer ?
#
loop_
_entity_poly.entity_id
_entity_poly.type
_entity_poly.pdbx_seq_one_letter_code
_entity_poly.pdbx_strand_id
1 'polypeptide(L)'
;MWKAEDEELLKNPNFNCALEKYFDNEYYIRNDYAMLRNDAKDVNGTISRAYHCSNELLSKVFRHFKKNPERVLVVGSSYDQALNAVYYGAKHVDVLDANLFAKPWGDYKIAMIKNLGFDEFCQQMFGSSTFATPTLFNNNLCSRIFHDLPEDSKVFWGTVFMDGGGYRHIYGNILNSDTNLTRPDSVFYKNKFCYNKLKERLCEGGCEIECVPAEFTSFPDKIGDRKYDIIILSNVRGYVKNSVFNRVISSLYSNNLKPGGSMEIDYSFHDDKRPEGTVNYFKAKYASRQKLSDKYSVVFVDKPKKRCDKVKVPDLIDIINAL
;
A
#
# COMPACT_ATOMS: atom_id res chain seq x y z
N MET A 1 -11.88 7.25 25.31
CA MET A 1 -10.66 8.00 25.72
C MET A 1 -9.96 7.09 26.72
N TRP A 2 -8.82 6.51 26.34
CA TRP A 2 -8.08 5.54 27.15
C TRP A 2 -7.75 6.11 28.53
N LYS A 3 -7.90 5.30 29.58
CA LYS A 3 -7.32 5.58 30.90
C LYS A 3 -6.02 4.78 31.05
N ALA A 4 -5.12 5.21 31.92
CA ALA A 4 -3.87 4.50 32.21
C ALA A 4 -4.07 3.01 32.61
N GLU A 5 -5.28 2.68 33.08
CA GLU A 5 -5.73 1.33 33.44
C GLU A 5 -5.85 0.38 32.23
N ASP A 6 -6.07 0.91 31.02
CA ASP A 6 -6.25 0.13 29.78
C ASP A 6 -4.90 -0.36 29.20
N GLU A 7 -3.78 0.31 29.52
CA GLU A 7 -2.43 -0.09 29.07
C GLU A 7 -1.91 -1.37 29.74
N GLU A 8 -2.34 -1.65 30.97
CA GLU A 8 -2.01 -2.92 31.64
C GLU A 8 -2.76 -4.11 31.02
N LEU A 9 -3.97 -3.88 30.50
CA LEU A 9 -4.76 -4.91 29.83
C LEU A 9 -4.08 -5.40 28.55
N LEU A 10 -3.47 -4.52 27.75
CA LEU A 10 -2.73 -4.93 26.53
C LEU A 10 -1.41 -5.66 26.82
N LYS A 11 -0.85 -5.51 28.02
CA LYS A 11 0.33 -6.25 28.49
C LYS A 11 -0.03 -7.63 29.06
N ASN A 12 -1.32 -7.95 29.15
CA ASN A 12 -1.81 -9.22 29.67
C ASN A 12 -1.47 -10.38 28.70
N PRO A 13 -0.89 -11.50 29.19
CA PRO A 13 -0.64 -12.68 28.36
C PRO A 13 -1.91 -13.28 27.72
N ASN A 14 -3.09 -12.96 28.26
CA ASN A 14 -4.39 -13.29 27.66
C ASN A 14 -4.94 -12.10 26.84
N PHE A 15 -4.29 -11.79 25.72
CA PHE A 15 -4.69 -10.72 24.78
C PHE A 15 -6.19 -10.76 24.40
N ASN A 16 -6.77 -11.95 24.22
CA ASN A 16 -8.20 -12.10 23.93
C ASN A 16 -9.09 -11.60 25.07
N CYS A 17 -8.74 -11.86 26.33
CA CYS A 17 -9.49 -11.37 27.49
C CYS A 17 -9.38 -9.84 27.64
N ALA A 18 -8.26 -9.25 27.22
CA ALA A 18 -8.09 -7.80 27.16
C ALA A 18 -8.93 -7.17 26.05
N LEU A 19 -9.01 -7.82 24.88
CA LEU A 19 -9.89 -7.40 23.79
C LEU A 19 -11.37 -7.52 24.20
N GLU A 20 -11.79 -8.64 24.81
CA GLU A 20 -13.16 -8.85 25.30
C GLU A 20 -13.60 -7.73 26.24
N LYS A 21 -12.76 -7.35 27.20
CA LYS A 21 -13.03 -6.23 28.12
C LYS A 21 -13.09 -4.88 27.43
N TYR A 22 -12.27 -4.65 26.41
CA TYR A 22 -12.30 -3.42 25.61
C TYR A 22 -13.57 -3.35 24.74
N PHE A 23 -14.07 -4.51 24.31
CA PHE A 23 -15.17 -4.69 23.36
C PHE A 23 -16.46 -5.21 24.02
N ASP A 24 -16.70 -4.90 25.30
CA ASP A 24 -17.79 -5.41 26.17
C ASP A 24 -19.25 -5.21 25.65
N ASN A 25 -19.42 -4.83 24.38
CA ASN A 25 -20.62 -4.98 23.56
C ASN A 25 -20.36 -5.88 22.34
N GLU A 26 -20.34 -7.22 22.54
CA GLU A 26 -20.22 -8.23 21.46
C GLU A 26 -21.25 -8.04 20.32
N TYR A 27 -22.39 -7.40 20.60
CA TYR A 27 -23.49 -7.24 19.66
C TYR A 27 -23.25 -6.18 18.56
N TYR A 28 -22.45 -5.14 18.84
CA TYR A 28 -22.15 -4.09 17.86
C TYR A 28 -21.10 -4.54 16.84
N ILE A 29 -20.17 -5.38 17.29
CA ILE A 29 -18.93 -5.71 16.58
C ILE A 29 -19.14 -6.69 15.42
N ARG A 30 -19.96 -7.73 15.63
CA ARG A 30 -20.27 -8.73 14.59
C ARG A 30 -21.10 -8.18 13.44
N ASN A 31 -21.93 -7.18 13.70
CA ASN A 31 -22.75 -6.53 12.67
C ASN A 31 -21.90 -5.61 11.78
N ASP A 32 -20.92 -4.91 12.34
CA ASP A 32 -20.04 -4.01 11.59
C ASP A 32 -19.09 -4.76 10.63
N TYR A 33 -18.54 -5.91 11.02
CA TYR A 33 -17.69 -6.70 10.11
C TYR A 33 -18.47 -7.26 8.91
N ALA A 34 -19.69 -7.76 9.15
CA ALA A 34 -20.57 -8.23 8.09
C ALA A 34 -21.00 -7.09 7.14
N MET A 35 -21.19 -5.88 7.68
CA MET A 35 -21.46 -4.67 6.88
C MET A 35 -20.23 -4.23 6.07
N LEU A 36 -19.05 -4.14 6.69
CA LEU A 36 -17.78 -3.82 5.99
C LEU A 36 -17.48 -4.81 4.86
N ARG A 37 -17.82 -6.08 5.05
CA ARG A 37 -17.69 -7.12 4.02
C ARG A 37 -18.67 -6.94 2.87
N ASN A 38 -19.86 -6.40 3.13
CA ASN A 38 -20.83 -6.08 2.08
C ASN A 38 -20.45 -4.82 1.31
N ASP A 39 -19.80 -3.86 1.95
CA ASP A 39 -19.38 -2.59 1.36
C ASP A 39 -18.02 -2.69 0.65
N ALA A 40 -17.18 -3.66 0.99
CA ALA A 40 -15.90 -3.92 0.34
C ALA A 40 -16.01 -4.59 -1.04
N LYS A 41 -17.17 -4.60 -1.69
CA LYS A 41 -17.37 -5.26 -2.99
C LYS A 41 -16.73 -4.48 -4.14
N ASP A 42 -16.05 -5.18 -5.02
CA ASP A 42 -15.53 -4.70 -6.29
C ASP A 42 -16.65 -4.49 -7.31
N VAL A 43 -16.29 -4.03 -8.50
CA VAL A 43 -17.23 -3.78 -9.62
C VAL A 43 -18.02 -5.02 -10.06
N ASN A 44 -17.63 -6.22 -9.63
CA ASN A 44 -18.31 -7.48 -9.91
C ASN A 44 -19.15 -7.98 -8.70
N GLY A 45 -19.24 -7.21 -7.62
CA GLY A 45 -19.95 -7.61 -6.40
C GLY A 45 -19.15 -8.56 -5.50
N THR A 46 -17.84 -8.72 -5.74
CA THR A 46 -16.95 -9.62 -4.98
C THR A 46 -16.11 -8.80 -4.00
N ILE A 47 -15.90 -9.25 -2.77
CA ILE A 47 -15.06 -8.52 -1.81
C ILE A 47 -13.66 -8.26 -2.41
N SER A 48 -13.34 -6.98 -2.63
CA SER A 48 -12.02 -6.50 -3.02
C SER A 48 -11.08 -6.66 -1.84
N ARG A 49 -10.11 -7.56 -1.96
CA ARG A 49 -9.11 -7.80 -0.90
C ARG A 49 -7.98 -6.79 -1.02
N ALA A 50 -7.41 -6.38 0.12
CA ALA A 50 -6.20 -5.57 0.11
C ALA A 50 -5.01 -6.42 -0.36
N TYR A 51 -4.06 -5.80 -1.06
CA TYR A 51 -2.88 -6.53 -1.51
C TYR A 51 -1.87 -6.68 -0.35
N HIS A 52 -1.39 -7.89 -0.14
CA HIS A 52 -0.39 -8.16 0.90
C HIS A 52 0.87 -7.31 0.72
N CYS A 53 1.37 -7.21 -0.51
CA CYS A 53 2.45 -6.29 -0.91
C CYS A 53 2.27 -5.85 -2.37
N SER A 54 2.94 -4.78 -2.78
CA SER A 54 2.91 -4.35 -4.18
C SER A 54 3.64 -5.36 -5.06
N ASN A 55 3.09 -5.60 -6.26
CA ASN A 55 3.74 -6.38 -7.31
C ASN A 55 4.52 -5.50 -8.30
N GLU A 56 4.66 -4.21 -8.01
CA GLU A 56 5.30 -3.20 -8.85
C GLU A 56 6.80 -3.10 -8.58
N LEU A 57 7.52 -2.50 -9.54
CA LEU A 57 8.92 -2.13 -9.38
C LEU A 57 9.05 -0.77 -8.69
N LEU A 58 8.51 -0.65 -7.48
CA LEU A 58 8.38 0.65 -6.77
C LEU A 58 9.72 1.35 -6.58
N SER A 59 10.80 0.60 -6.37
CA SER A 59 12.13 1.19 -6.26
C SER A 59 12.59 1.91 -7.55
N LYS A 60 12.10 1.47 -8.72
CA LYS A 60 12.34 2.13 -10.00
C LYS A 60 11.41 3.33 -10.17
N VAL A 61 10.12 3.16 -9.91
CA VAL A 61 9.10 4.22 -9.98
C VAL A 61 9.56 5.45 -9.17
N PHE A 62 9.88 5.24 -7.90
CA PHE A 62 10.29 6.34 -7.02
C PHE A 62 11.70 6.87 -7.28
N ARG A 63 12.58 6.13 -7.97
CA ARG A 63 13.90 6.66 -8.37
C ARG A 63 13.78 7.82 -9.35
N HIS A 64 12.72 7.87 -10.14
CA HIS A 64 12.48 8.95 -11.11
C HIS A 64 11.87 10.20 -10.49
N PHE A 65 11.47 10.15 -9.21
CA PHE A 65 10.82 11.26 -8.56
C PHE A 65 11.77 12.08 -7.68
N LYS A 66 11.37 13.33 -7.45
CA LYS A 66 12.08 14.28 -6.59
C LYS A 66 12.22 13.71 -5.17
N LYS A 67 13.40 13.88 -4.57
CA LYS A 67 13.60 13.58 -3.14
C LYS A 67 12.89 14.63 -2.28
N ASN A 68 12.37 14.21 -1.14
CA ASN A 68 11.64 15.05 -0.19
C ASN A 68 10.48 15.83 -0.84
N PRO A 69 9.53 15.16 -1.53
CA PRO A 69 8.34 15.83 -2.04
C PRO A 69 7.53 16.41 -0.86
N GLU A 70 6.83 17.52 -1.07
CA GLU A 70 5.99 18.07 0.01
C GLU A 70 4.72 17.24 0.13
N ARG A 71 4.03 17.00 -0.99
CA ARG A 71 2.78 16.21 -1.00
C ARG A 71 2.77 15.21 -2.14
N VAL A 72 2.40 13.96 -1.84
CA VAL A 72 2.32 12.84 -2.79
C VAL A 72 0.91 12.24 -2.78
N LEU A 73 0.37 11.96 -3.96
CA LEU A 73 -0.87 11.20 -4.13
C LEU A 73 -0.53 9.78 -4.58
N VAL A 74 -1.07 8.77 -3.90
CA VAL A 74 -0.90 7.36 -4.26
C VAL A 74 -2.22 6.60 -4.18
N VAL A 75 -2.26 5.43 -4.80
CA VAL A 75 -3.34 4.45 -4.60
C VAL A 75 -3.05 3.54 -3.41
N GLY A 76 -4.09 3.17 -2.66
CA GLY A 76 -3.95 2.49 -1.37
C GLY A 76 -3.60 1.01 -1.44
N SER A 77 -4.12 0.25 -2.40
CA SER A 77 -3.94 -1.18 -2.70
C SER A 77 -3.20 -1.99 -1.63
N SER A 78 -1.86 -1.94 -1.61
CA SER A 78 -1.01 -2.63 -0.63
C SER A 78 -0.37 -1.73 0.43
N TYR A 79 -0.55 -0.42 0.32
CA TYR A 79 0.07 0.66 1.08
C TYR A 79 1.57 0.83 0.85
N ASP A 80 2.19 -0.04 0.05
CA ASP A 80 3.64 0.01 -0.18
C ASP A 80 4.05 1.30 -0.92
N GLN A 81 3.19 1.87 -1.77
CA GLN A 81 3.47 3.16 -2.43
C GLN A 81 3.57 4.31 -1.42
N ALA A 82 2.63 4.37 -0.47
CA ALA A 82 2.66 5.35 0.59
C ALA A 82 3.96 5.23 1.42
N LEU A 83 4.31 4.00 1.80
CA LEU A 83 5.55 3.73 2.56
C LEU A 83 6.82 4.08 1.79
N ASN A 84 6.86 3.86 0.47
CA ASN A 84 7.97 4.34 -0.35
C ASN A 84 7.99 5.87 -0.37
N ALA A 85 6.86 6.56 -0.50
CA ALA A 85 6.81 8.03 -0.45
C ALA A 85 7.40 8.58 0.86
N VAL A 86 7.06 7.98 2.01
CA VAL A 86 7.66 8.31 3.31
C VAL A 86 9.18 8.05 3.29
N TYR A 87 9.64 6.91 2.76
CA TYR A 87 11.07 6.61 2.63
C TYR A 87 11.82 7.62 1.75
N TYR A 88 11.16 8.22 0.76
CA TYR A 88 11.73 9.27 -0.09
C TYR A 88 11.57 10.69 0.47
N GLY A 89 10.83 10.85 1.56
CA GLY A 89 10.81 12.06 2.40
C GLY A 89 9.59 12.93 2.20
N ALA A 90 8.49 12.33 1.75
CA ALA A 90 7.20 13.00 1.70
C ALA A 90 6.85 13.63 3.05
N LYS A 91 6.26 14.84 3.03
CA LYS A 91 5.69 15.46 4.24
C LYS A 91 4.22 15.10 4.41
N HIS A 92 3.50 15.00 3.31
CA HIS A 92 2.11 14.55 3.27
C HIS A 92 1.95 13.48 2.19
N VAL A 93 1.23 12.41 2.52
CA VAL A 93 0.85 11.36 1.57
C VAL A 93 -0.65 11.16 1.65
N ASP A 94 -1.33 11.45 0.55
CA ASP A 94 -2.75 11.18 0.40
C ASP A 94 -2.90 9.82 -0.29
N VAL A 95 -3.61 8.90 0.36
CA VAL A 95 -3.81 7.53 -0.08
C VAL A 95 -5.28 7.36 -0.47
N LEU A 96 -5.56 7.22 -1.76
CA LEU A 96 -6.91 7.01 -2.25
C LEU A 96 -7.16 5.53 -2.55
N ASP A 97 -8.23 4.98 -1.99
CA ASP A 97 -8.67 3.63 -2.32
C ASP A 97 -10.17 3.47 -2.10
N ALA A 98 -10.83 2.68 -2.96
CA ALA A 98 -12.22 2.30 -2.75
C ALA A 98 -12.33 1.13 -1.77
N ASN A 99 -11.27 0.35 -1.64
CA ASN A 99 -11.21 -0.80 -0.76
C ASN A 99 -11.04 -0.39 0.70
N LEU A 100 -12.07 -0.64 1.50
CA LEU A 100 -12.10 -0.35 2.93
C LEU A 100 -11.05 -1.12 3.74
N PHE A 101 -10.49 -2.22 3.21
CA PHE A 101 -9.40 -2.95 3.87
C PHE A 101 -8.02 -2.33 3.67
N ALA A 102 -7.86 -1.41 2.70
CA ALA A 102 -6.56 -0.80 2.41
C ALA A 102 -6.03 -0.01 3.61
N LYS A 103 -6.87 0.82 4.25
CA LYS A 103 -6.48 1.63 5.41
C LYS A 103 -6.12 0.76 6.62
N PRO A 104 -6.97 -0.14 7.13
CA PRO A 104 -6.61 -0.98 8.27
C PRO A 104 -5.34 -1.79 8.02
N TRP A 105 -5.15 -2.29 6.80
CA TRP A 105 -3.93 -3.01 6.45
C TRP A 105 -2.68 -2.11 6.41
N GLY A 106 -2.81 -0.91 5.85
CA GLY A 106 -1.76 0.11 5.88
C GLY A 106 -1.33 0.49 7.28
N ASP A 107 -2.30 0.75 8.16
CA ASP A 107 -2.06 1.08 9.56
C ASP A 107 -1.37 -0.07 10.29
N TYR A 108 -1.80 -1.32 10.04
CA TYR A 108 -1.16 -2.52 10.59
C TYR A 108 0.31 -2.64 10.16
N LYS A 109 0.61 -2.41 8.88
CA LYS A 109 1.99 -2.38 8.37
C LYS A 109 2.83 -1.29 9.04
N ILE A 110 2.28 -0.09 9.19
CA ILE A 110 2.98 1.02 9.85
C ILE A 110 3.29 0.67 11.29
N ALA A 111 2.32 0.12 12.03
CA ALA A 111 2.51 -0.30 13.42
C ALA A 111 3.57 -1.42 13.54
N MET A 112 3.58 -2.39 12.62
CA MET A 112 4.66 -3.39 12.54
C MET A 112 6.03 -2.73 12.28
N ILE A 113 6.13 -1.79 11.35
CA ILE A 113 7.42 -1.14 11.05
C ILE A 113 7.96 -0.39 12.28
N LYS A 114 7.08 0.32 13.01
CA LYS A 114 7.43 1.03 14.25
C LYS A 114 7.92 0.10 15.36
N ASN A 115 7.38 -1.11 15.47
CA ASN A 115 7.64 -2.00 16.61
C ASN A 115 8.63 -3.14 16.35
N LEU A 116 8.84 -3.53 15.09
CA LEU A 116 9.65 -4.69 14.74
C LEU A 116 11.02 -4.29 14.20
N GLY A 117 12.00 -5.19 14.35
CA GLY A 117 13.26 -5.15 13.60
C GLY A 117 13.06 -5.64 12.16
N PHE A 118 14.01 -5.33 11.28
CA PHE A 118 13.93 -5.68 9.86
C PHE A 118 13.69 -7.18 9.60
N ASP A 119 14.48 -8.06 10.21
CA ASP A 119 14.39 -9.51 9.97
C ASP A 119 13.08 -10.09 10.51
N GLU A 120 12.65 -9.64 11.70
CA GLU A 120 11.38 -10.01 12.29
C GLU A 120 10.20 -9.54 11.42
N PHE A 121 10.22 -8.29 10.96
CA PHE A 121 9.20 -7.77 10.05
C PHE A 121 9.11 -8.58 8.74
N CYS A 122 10.26 -8.91 8.13
CA CYS A 122 10.28 -9.76 6.94
C CYS A 122 9.76 -11.17 7.21
N GLN A 123 10.09 -11.76 8.36
CA GLN A 123 9.55 -13.05 8.78
C GLN A 123 8.03 -12.99 8.96
N GLN A 124 7.50 -11.94 9.60
CA GLN A 124 6.06 -11.75 9.75
C GLN A 124 5.38 -11.62 8.38
N MET A 125 5.94 -10.81 7.49
CA MET A 125 5.37 -10.54 6.16
C MET A 125 5.48 -11.72 5.20
N PHE A 126 6.58 -12.48 5.21
CA PHE A 126 6.89 -13.42 4.13
C PHE A 126 7.19 -14.86 4.60
N GLY A 127 7.22 -15.10 5.92
CA GLY A 127 7.65 -16.37 6.49
C GLY A 127 9.18 -16.54 6.53
N SER A 128 9.64 -17.61 7.18
CA SER A 128 11.07 -17.96 7.33
C SER A 128 11.60 -18.92 6.25
N SER A 129 10.77 -19.37 5.31
CA SER A 129 11.16 -20.22 4.16
C SER A 129 10.03 -20.26 3.13
N THR A 130 10.30 -20.79 1.93
CA THR A 130 9.34 -21.00 0.83
C THR A 130 8.10 -21.84 1.20
N PHE A 131 8.05 -22.42 2.39
CA PHE A 131 6.93 -23.21 2.92
C PHE A 131 6.45 -22.75 4.31
N ALA A 132 7.04 -21.71 4.88
CA ALA A 132 6.62 -21.19 6.17
C ALA A 132 5.45 -20.21 5.98
N THR A 133 4.33 -20.53 6.60
CA THR A 133 3.17 -19.66 6.69
C THR A 133 3.57 -18.33 7.35
N PRO A 134 3.24 -17.17 6.76
CA PRO A 134 3.38 -15.88 7.45
C PRO A 134 2.78 -15.97 8.85
N THR A 135 3.55 -15.59 9.88
CA THR A 135 3.10 -15.64 11.29
C THR A 135 2.30 -14.40 11.69
N LEU A 136 1.82 -13.63 10.69
CA LEU A 136 0.96 -12.49 10.92
C LEU A 136 -0.18 -12.87 11.87
N PHE A 137 -0.60 -11.90 12.68
CA PHE A 137 -1.81 -12.01 13.50
C PHE A 137 -1.73 -13.04 14.63
N ASN A 138 -0.51 -13.36 15.11
CA ASN A 138 -0.34 -14.06 16.38
C ASN A 138 -0.47 -13.09 17.57
N ASN A 139 -0.88 -13.59 18.73
CA ASN A 139 -1.17 -12.76 19.91
C ASN A 139 0.02 -11.91 20.38
N ASN A 140 1.26 -12.41 20.26
CA ASN A 140 2.46 -11.67 20.66
C ASN A 140 2.71 -10.46 19.74
N LEU A 141 2.60 -10.66 18.42
CA LEU A 141 2.68 -9.56 17.48
C LEU A 141 1.57 -8.54 17.74
N CYS A 142 0.34 -9.01 17.89
CA CYS A 142 -0.82 -8.15 18.07
C CYS A 142 -0.68 -7.29 19.32
N SER A 143 -0.33 -7.87 20.48
CA SER A 143 -0.18 -7.11 21.73
C SER A 143 0.88 -6.00 21.63
N ARG A 144 1.93 -6.20 20.83
CA ARG A 144 3.00 -5.20 20.63
C ARG A 144 2.59 -4.04 19.74
N ILE A 145 1.80 -4.29 18.71
CA ILE A 145 1.49 -3.27 17.69
C ILE A 145 0.13 -2.60 17.91
N PHE A 146 -0.78 -3.22 18.68
CA PHE A 146 -2.15 -2.75 18.83
C PHE A 146 -2.21 -1.32 19.38
N HIS A 147 -1.31 -0.97 20.31
CA HIS A 147 -1.21 0.37 20.87
C HIS A 147 -1.00 1.46 19.80
N ASP A 148 -0.19 1.17 18.79
CA ASP A 148 0.22 2.12 17.75
C ASP A 148 -0.76 2.20 16.56
N LEU A 149 -1.83 1.39 16.58
CA LEU A 149 -2.90 1.49 15.60
C LEU A 149 -3.78 2.71 15.86
N PRO A 150 -4.23 3.43 14.80
CA PRO A 150 -5.34 4.36 14.90
C PRO A 150 -6.62 3.68 15.40
N GLU A 151 -7.51 4.43 16.05
CA GLU A 151 -8.68 3.88 16.75
C GLU A 151 -9.62 3.06 15.85
N ASP A 152 -9.88 3.55 14.63
CA ASP A 152 -10.70 2.85 13.65
C ASP A 152 -10.07 1.51 13.22
N SER A 153 -8.75 1.50 13.03
CA SER A 153 -7.99 0.28 12.74
C SER A 153 -7.87 -0.66 13.93
N LYS A 154 -7.85 -0.15 15.18
CA LYS A 154 -7.96 -0.98 16.40
C LYS A 154 -9.29 -1.71 16.44
N VAL A 155 -10.39 -1.00 16.20
CA VAL A 155 -11.73 -1.61 16.15
C VAL A 155 -11.78 -2.68 15.06
N PHE A 156 -11.30 -2.38 13.85
CA PHE A 156 -11.27 -3.34 12.75
C PHE A 156 -10.49 -4.62 13.11
N TRP A 157 -9.23 -4.48 13.51
CA TRP A 157 -8.37 -5.64 13.78
C TRP A 157 -8.80 -6.38 15.05
N GLY A 158 -9.25 -5.67 16.07
CA GLY A 158 -9.83 -6.24 17.27
C GLY A 158 -11.02 -7.15 16.94
N THR A 159 -11.92 -6.69 16.07
CA THR A 159 -13.04 -7.48 15.56
C THR A 159 -12.57 -8.76 14.87
N VAL A 160 -11.62 -8.61 13.93
CA VAL A 160 -11.05 -9.75 13.19
C VAL A 160 -10.41 -10.79 14.12
N PHE A 161 -9.73 -10.35 15.18
CA PHE A 161 -9.13 -11.25 16.18
C PHE A 161 -10.18 -11.92 17.07
N MET A 162 -11.18 -11.17 17.52
CA MET A 162 -12.26 -11.66 18.37
C MET A 162 -13.16 -12.68 17.67
N ASP A 163 -13.41 -12.51 16.38
CA ASP A 163 -14.17 -13.48 15.57
C ASP A 163 -13.39 -14.77 15.27
N GLY A 164 -12.21 -14.96 15.88
CA GLY A 164 -11.38 -16.14 15.68
C GLY A 164 -10.79 -16.22 14.27
N GLY A 165 -10.65 -15.06 13.61
CA GLY A 165 -10.06 -14.93 12.28
C GLY A 165 -8.59 -15.30 12.28
N GLY A 166 -8.27 -16.59 12.24
CA GLY A 166 -6.90 -17.05 12.07
C GLY A 166 -6.32 -16.68 10.70
N TYR A 167 -5.02 -16.92 10.51
CA TYR A 167 -4.28 -16.68 9.26
C TYR A 167 -5.09 -16.99 7.97
N ARG A 168 -5.79 -18.14 7.93
CA ARG A 168 -6.59 -18.56 6.76
C ARG A 168 -7.77 -17.64 6.48
N HIS A 169 -8.42 -17.13 7.50
CA HIS A 169 -9.53 -16.20 7.36
C HIS A 169 -9.03 -14.87 6.76
N ILE A 170 -7.89 -14.39 7.23
CA ILE A 170 -7.33 -13.11 6.80
C ILE A 170 -6.83 -13.19 5.35
N TYR A 171 -6.04 -14.22 5.01
CA TYR A 171 -5.56 -14.43 3.63
C TYR A 171 -6.63 -14.93 2.65
N GLY A 172 -7.81 -15.32 3.14
CA GLY A 172 -8.95 -15.72 2.31
C GLY A 172 -10.00 -14.64 2.10
N ASN A 173 -10.10 -13.66 3.01
CA ASN A 173 -11.19 -12.68 3.01
C ASN A 173 -10.75 -11.22 3.03
N ILE A 174 -9.58 -10.90 3.58
CA ILE A 174 -9.12 -9.51 3.78
C ILE A 174 -7.92 -9.21 2.88
N LEU A 175 -6.93 -10.10 2.88
CA LEU A 175 -5.71 -9.98 2.08
C LEU A 175 -5.76 -10.89 0.87
N ASN A 176 -5.22 -10.42 -0.25
CA ASN A 176 -5.03 -11.23 -1.43
C ASN A 176 -3.80 -12.15 -1.25
N SER A 177 -4.02 -13.46 -1.38
CA SER A 177 -2.97 -14.50 -1.31
C SER A 177 -2.15 -14.65 -2.60
N ASP A 178 -2.57 -14.04 -3.72
CA ASP A 178 -1.93 -14.22 -5.05
C ASP A 178 -0.57 -13.52 -5.22
N THR A 179 0.01 -12.99 -4.14
CA THR A 179 1.39 -12.52 -4.18
C THR A 179 2.30 -13.74 -4.08
N ASN A 180 2.81 -14.23 -5.22
CA ASN A 180 4.01 -15.06 -5.24
C ASN A 180 5.03 -14.41 -4.30
N LEU A 181 5.38 -15.12 -3.21
CA LEU A 181 6.14 -14.65 -2.04
C LEU A 181 7.59 -14.23 -2.35
N THR A 182 7.94 -14.03 -3.62
CA THR A 182 9.19 -13.40 -4.03
C THR A 182 9.19 -11.95 -3.56
N ARG A 183 10.20 -11.60 -2.76
CA ARG A 183 10.38 -10.31 -2.10
C ARG A 183 9.99 -9.12 -3.03
N PRO A 184 8.96 -8.34 -2.69
CA PRO A 184 8.50 -7.20 -3.49
C PRO A 184 9.57 -6.12 -3.64
N ASP A 185 9.53 -5.34 -4.74
CA ASP A 185 10.54 -4.32 -5.07
C ASP A 185 10.27 -2.95 -4.39
N SER A 186 9.74 -2.96 -3.17
CA SER A 186 9.75 -1.76 -2.33
C SER A 186 11.11 -1.58 -1.69
N VAL A 187 11.59 -0.34 -1.64
CA VAL A 187 12.95 -0.04 -1.17
C VAL A 187 13.20 -0.48 0.27
N PHE A 188 12.19 -0.38 1.14
CA PHE A 188 12.29 -0.72 2.55
C PHE A 188 12.32 -2.23 2.81
N TYR A 189 11.93 -3.06 1.84
CA TYR A 189 12.12 -4.50 1.97
C TYR A 189 13.55 -4.93 1.67
N LYS A 190 14.42 -4.11 1.04
CA LYS A 190 15.70 -4.57 0.46
C LYS A 190 16.79 -4.89 1.47
N ASN A 191 16.87 -4.14 2.57
CA ASN A 191 17.86 -4.35 3.63
C ASN A 191 17.49 -3.58 4.90
N LYS A 192 18.17 -3.92 5.98
CA LYS A 192 18.01 -3.30 7.31
C LYS A 192 18.23 -1.78 7.31
N PHE A 193 19.17 -1.27 6.51
CA PHE A 193 19.42 0.18 6.43
C PHE A 193 18.21 0.93 5.87
N CYS A 194 17.68 0.48 4.73
CA CYS A 194 16.52 1.12 4.10
C CYS A 194 15.26 1.01 4.98
N TYR A 195 15.07 -0.13 5.64
CA TYR A 195 14.00 -0.33 6.60
C TYR A 195 14.10 0.62 7.79
N ASN A 196 15.27 0.70 8.43
CA ASN A 196 15.48 1.56 9.60
C ASN A 196 15.26 3.04 9.27
N LYS A 197 15.66 3.48 8.08
CA LYS A 197 15.38 4.84 7.60
C LYS A 197 13.88 5.13 7.46
N LEU A 198 13.10 4.17 6.96
CA LEU A 198 11.64 4.31 6.91
C LEU A 198 11.06 4.35 8.33
N LYS A 199 11.51 3.42 9.19
CA LYS A 199 11.09 3.32 10.59
C LYS A 199 11.30 4.62 11.36
N GLU A 200 12.50 5.20 11.29
CA GLU A 200 12.86 6.48 11.92
C GLU A 200 11.85 7.57 11.54
N ARG A 201 11.58 7.75 10.24
CA ARG A 201 10.63 8.76 9.76
C ARG A 201 9.19 8.55 10.22
N LEU A 202 8.75 7.30 10.31
CA LEU A 202 7.42 6.97 10.82
C LEU A 202 7.33 7.23 12.34
N CYS A 203 8.39 6.96 13.10
CA CYS A 203 8.44 7.20 14.54
C CYS A 203 8.55 8.69 14.88
N GLU A 204 9.29 9.46 14.09
CA GLU A 204 9.47 10.91 14.29
C GLU A 204 8.26 11.76 13.86
N GLY A 205 7.22 11.13 13.29
CA GLY A 205 6.11 11.88 12.70
C GLY A 205 6.53 12.71 11.48
N GLY A 206 7.57 12.28 10.77
CA GLY A 206 8.16 13.03 9.66
C GLY A 206 7.26 13.15 8.41
N CYS A 207 6.14 12.44 8.39
CA CYS A 207 5.12 12.45 7.34
C CYS A 207 3.72 12.21 7.91
N GLU A 208 2.76 13.00 7.46
CA GLU A 208 1.33 12.76 7.65
C GLU A 208 0.81 11.87 6.50
N ILE A 209 0.07 10.81 6.84
CA ILE A 209 -0.56 9.92 5.86
C ILE A 209 -2.08 10.00 6.05
N GLU A 210 -2.78 10.54 5.07
CA GLU A 210 -4.25 10.63 5.06
C GLU A 210 -4.80 9.57 4.10
N CYS A 211 -5.64 8.67 4.61
CA CYS A 211 -6.38 7.76 3.72
C CYS A 211 -7.76 8.34 3.43
N VAL A 212 -8.08 8.44 2.14
CA VAL A 212 -9.33 9.00 1.65
C VAL A 212 -10.09 7.89 0.91
N PRO A 213 -11.09 7.26 1.54
CA PRO A 213 -11.90 6.25 0.89
C PRO A 213 -12.67 6.86 -0.28
N ALA A 214 -12.37 6.39 -1.49
CA ALA A 214 -12.90 6.96 -2.72
C ALA A 214 -12.83 6.00 -3.90
N GLU A 215 -13.85 6.03 -4.75
CA GLU A 215 -13.74 5.47 -6.10
C GLU A 215 -12.90 6.36 -6.99
N PHE A 216 -12.16 5.76 -7.93
CA PHE A 216 -11.31 6.49 -8.88
C PHE A 216 -12.04 7.62 -9.63
N THR A 217 -13.32 7.41 -9.96
CA THR A 217 -14.20 8.39 -10.60
C THR A 217 -14.34 9.70 -9.81
N SER A 218 -14.23 9.62 -8.49
CA SER A 218 -14.45 10.72 -7.53
C SER A 218 -13.16 11.33 -6.97
N PHE A 219 -11.98 10.83 -7.38
CA PHE A 219 -10.69 11.29 -6.87
C PHE A 219 -10.51 12.82 -6.91
N PRO A 220 -10.75 13.52 -8.04
CA PRO A 220 -10.54 14.96 -8.10
C PRO A 220 -11.41 15.74 -7.11
N ASP A 221 -12.65 15.29 -6.89
CA ASP A 221 -13.58 15.96 -5.99
C ASP A 221 -13.18 15.74 -4.52
N LYS A 222 -12.72 14.53 -4.19
CA LYS A 222 -12.32 14.15 -2.82
C LYS A 222 -11.06 14.86 -2.34
N ILE A 223 -10.10 15.09 -3.24
CA ILE A 223 -8.87 15.81 -2.90
C ILE A 223 -9.00 17.33 -3.06
N GLY A 224 -10.05 17.81 -3.72
CA GLY A 224 -10.33 19.24 -3.93
C GLY A 224 -9.16 19.98 -4.60
N ASP A 225 -8.81 21.15 -4.05
CA ASP A 225 -7.78 22.03 -4.61
C ASP A 225 -6.33 21.65 -4.23
N ARG A 226 -6.13 20.53 -3.54
CA ARG A 226 -4.79 20.08 -3.11
C ARG A 226 -3.87 19.91 -4.33
N LYS A 227 -2.63 20.36 -4.16
CA LYS A 227 -1.58 20.26 -5.19
C LYS A 227 -0.49 19.28 -4.77
N TYR A 228 -0.02 18.47 -5.72
CA TYR A 228 0.91 17.37 -5.50
C TYR A 228 2.19 17.55 -6.29
N ASP A 229 3.32 17.24 -5.66
CA ASP A 229 4.61 17.12 -6.34
C ASP A 229 4.67 15.84 -7.18
N ILE A 230 4.04 14.78 -6.69
CA ILE A 230 4.03 13.45 -7.31
C ILE A 230 2.62 12.86 -7.22
N ILE A 231 2.14 12.28 -8.32
CA ILE A 231 0.89 11.50 -8.37
C ILE A 231 1.20 10.13 -8.96
N ILE A 232 0.82 9.05 -8.27
CA ILE A 232 1.05 7.65 -8.67
C ILE A 232 -0.31 6.93 -8.70
N LEU A 233 -0.71 6.45 -9.87
CA LEU A 233 -2.06 5.91 -10.12
C LEU A 233 -2.05 4.50 -10.72
N SER A 234 -0.88 3.90 -10.90
CA SER A 234 -0.64 2.47 -10.76
C SER A 234 -1.81 1.52 -11.09
N ASN A 235 -1.88 1.11 -12.37
CA ASN A 235 -2.80 0.12 -12.94
C ASN A 235 -4.31 0.40 -12.73
N VAL A 236 -4.71 1.60 -12.32
CA VAL A 236 -6.14 1.92 -12.18
C VAL A 236 -6.88 1.88 -13.52
N ARG A 237 -6.16 2.07 -14.64
CA ARG A 237 -6.71 1.94 -15.98
C ARG A 237 -7.42 0.60 -16.22
N GLY A 238 -6.89 -0.49 -15.66
CA GLY A 238 -7.47 -1.84 -15.82
C GLY A 238 -8.85 -1.99 -15.17
N TYR A 239 -9.24 -1.09 -14.27
CA TYR A 239 -10.45 -1.19 -13.47
C TYR A 239 -11.55 -0.20 -13.87
N VAL A 240 -11.29 0.69 -14.83
CA VAL A 240 -12.26 1.70 -15.25
C VAL A 240 -12.35 1.84 -16.77
N LYS A 241 -13.48 2.34 -17.27
CA LYS A 241 -13.63 2.66 -18.71
C LYS A 241 -12.58 3.68 -19.13
N ASN A 242 -11.98 3.51 -20.32
CA ASN A 242 -10.97 4.42 -20.86
C ASN A 242 -11.42 5.90 -20.87
N SER A 243 -12.69 6.18 -21.15
CA SER A 243 -13.23 7.55 -21.13
C SER A 243 -13.23 8.17 -19.73
N VAL A 244 -13.59 7.38 -18.71
CA VAL A 244 -13.53 7.78 -17.29
C VAL A 244 -12.08 8.00 -16.88
N PHE A 245 -11.19 7.05 -17.23
CA PHE A 245 -9.76 7.16 -16.98
C PHE A 245 -9.20 8.47 -17.50
N ASN A 246 -9.37 8.72 -18.80
CA ASN A 246 -8.84 9.92 -19.45
C ASN A 246 -9.38 11.22 -18.84
N ARG A 247 -10.65 11.24 -18.41
CA ARG A 247 -11.26 12.41 -17.77
C ARG A 247 -10.63 12.69 -16.40
N VAL A 248 -10.51 11.66 -15.54
CA VAL A 248 -9.92 11.81 -14.21
C VAL A 248 -8.46 12.22 -14.30
N ILE A 249 -7.65 11.53 -15.12
CA ILE A 249 -6.24 11.88 -15.34
C ILE A 249 -6.11 13.32 -15.86
N SER A 250 -6.93 13.72 -16.84
CA SER A 250 -6.92 15.09 -17.37
C SER A 250 -7.23 16.13 -16.29
N SER A 251 -8.17 15.83 -15.39
CA SER A 251 -8.50 16.70 -14.25
C SER A 251 -7.33 16.79 -13.27
N LEU A 252 -6.82 15.64 -12.78
CA LEU A 252 -5.69 15.59 -11.84
C LEU A 252 -4.46 16.30 -12.40
N TYR A 253 -4.13 16.10 -13.68
CA TYR A 253 -3.00 16.72 -14.33
C TYR A 253 -3.14 18.25 -14.41
N SER A 254 -4.34 18.74 -14.72
CA SER A 254 -4.57 20.16 -14.95
C SER A 254 -4.79 20.93 -13.64
N ASN A 255 -5.40 20.28 -12.65
CA ASN A 255 -5.91 20.90 -11.45
C ASN A 255 -5.14 20.51 -10.20
N ASN A 256 -4.44 19.38 -10.15
CA ASN A 256 -3.84 18.87 -8.90
C ASN A 256 -2.32 18.66 -9.00
N LEU A 257 -1.73 18.56 -10.20
CA LEU A 257 -0.28 18.45 -10.34
C LEU A 257 0.39 19.83 -10.23
N LYS A 258 1.37 19.98 -9.32
CA LYS A 258 2.18 21.21 -9.19
C LYS A 258 3.05 21.41 -10.43
N PRO A 259 3.32 22.67 -10.84
CA PRO A 259 4.42 22.98 -11.76
C PRO A 259 5.71 22.24 -11.40
N GLY A 260 6.29 21.51 -12.36
CA GLY A 260 7.48 20.69 -12.17
C GLY A 260 7.20 19.30 -11.58
N GLY A 261 5.94 18.98 -11.28
CA GLY A 261 5.52 17.72 -10.70
C GLY A 261 5.58 16.56 -11.71
N SER A 262 5.55 15.36 -11.14
CA SER A 262 5.55 14.11 -11.90
C SER A 262 4.27 13.32 -11.70
N MET A 263 3.76 12.72 -12.77
CA MET A 263 2.61 11.80 -12.70
C MET A 263 2.97 10.46 -13.34
N GLU A 264 2.75 9.38 -12.61
CA GLU A 264 2.74 8.01 -13.08
C GLU A 264 1.28 7.56 -13.22
N ILE A 265 0.94 7.00 -14.39
CA ILE A 265 -0.45 6.69 -14.77
C ILE A 265 -0.67 5.23 -15.12
N ASP A 266 0.39 4.44 -15.28
CA ASP A 266 0.32 3.01 -15.59
C ASP A 266 1.69 2.32 -15.48
N TYR A 267 1.69 1.06 -15.02
CA TYR A 267 2.81 0.13 -15.17
C TYR A 267 2.35 -1.05 -16.04
N SER A 268 2.69 -1.01 -17.33
CA SER A 268 2.27 -2.05 -18.26
C SER A 268 2.96 -3.39 -17.96
N PHE A 269 2.16 -4.44 -17.75
CA PHE A 269 2.59 -5.80 -18.11
C PHE A 269 2.71 -5.81 -19.64
N HIS A 270 3.84 -6.26 -20.17
CA HIS A 270 4.07 -6.36 -21.61
C HIS A 270 2.96 -7.18 -22.29
N ASP A 271 1.97 -6.50 -22.84
CA ASP A 271 1.43 -6.87 -24.14
C ASP A 271 2.13 -5.96 -25.14
N ASP A 272 2.74 -6.53 -26.18
CA ASP A 272 3.44 -5.83 -27.27
C ASP A 272 2.47 -4.97 -28.14
N LYS A 273 1.33 -4.59 -27.56
CA LYS A 273 0.36 -3.62 -28.06
C LYS A 273 0.17 -2.54 -27.01
N ARG A 274 1.15 -1.65 -26.86
CA ARG A 274 0.84 -0.29 -26.38
C ARG A 274 -0.31 0.20 -27.29
N PRO A 275 -1.47 0.63 -26.77
CA PRO A 275 -2.31 1.47 -27.60
C PRO A 275 -1.53 2.77 -27.72
N GLU A 276 -0.74 2.89 -28.80
CA GLU A 276 -0.08 4.13 -29.22
C GLU A 276 -1.02 5.32 -29.05
N GLY A 277 -2.33 5.11 -29.24
CA GLY A 277 -3.39 6.07 -29.00
C GLY A 277 -3.45 6.74 -27.62
N THR A 278 -3.04 6.14 -26.49
CA THR A 278 -3.12 6.85 -25.17
C THR A 278 -1.92 7.76 -24.97
N VAL A 279 -0.70 7.26 -25.20
CA VAL A 279 0.51 8.08 -25.15
C VAL A 279 0.47 9.15 -26.24
N ASN A 280 -0.01 8.82 -27.45
CA ASN A 280 -0.18 9.78 -28.53
C ASN A 280 -1.39 10.69 -28.30
N TYR A 281 -2.44 10.29 -27.56
CA TYR A 281 -3.50 11.22 -27.15
C TYR A 281 -2.97 12.27 -26.20
N PHE A 282 -2.21 11.88 -25.16
CA PHE A 282 -1.61 12.85 -24.25
C PHE A 282 -0.52 13.66 -24.94
N LYS A 283 0.37 13.03 -25.71
CA LYS A 283 1.35 13.77 -26.51
C LYS A 283 0.67 14.69 -27.52
N ALA A 284 -0.33 14.29 -28.29
CA ALA A 284 -0.99 15.15 -29.28
C ALA A 284 -1.88 16.24 -28.66
N LYS A 285 -2.65 15.91 -27.62
CA LYS A 285 -3.53 16.87 -26.91
C LYS A 285 -2.72 17.94 -26.16
N TYR A 286 -1.53 17.59 -25.67
CA TYR A 286 -0.71 18.51 -24.87
C TYR A 286 0.55 19.03 -25.61
N ALA A 287 0.98 18.44 -26.74
CA ALA A 287 2.03 18.99 -27.62
C ALA A 287 1.53 20.15 -28.50
N SER A 288 0.24 20.25 -28.78
CA SER A 288 -0.36 21.45 -29.40
C SER A 288 -0.31 22.68 -28.50
N ARG A 289 0.07 22.51 -27.22
CA ARG A 289 0.45 23.56 -26.29
C ARG A 289 1.96 23.47 -26.02
N GLN A 290 2.75 23.86 -27.02
CA GLN A 290 4.22 23.83 -27.08
C GLN A 290 4.97 24.59 -25.95
N LYS A 291 4.25 25.08 -24.92
CA LYS A 291 4.78 25.69 -23.68
C LYS A 291 4.74 24.75 -22.45
N LEU A 292 4.25 23.51 -22.57
CA LEU A 292 4.02 22.61 -21.42
C LEU A 292 5.09 21.53 -21.19
N SER A 293 5.89 21.17 -22.20
CA SER A 293 6.97 20.17 -22.06
C SER A 293 8.08 20.60 -21.09
N ASP A 294 8.25 21.91 -20.90
CA ASP A 294 9.29 22.46 -20.03
C ASP A 294 8.84 22.52 -18.56
N LYS A 295 7.55 22.22 -18.27
CA LYS A 295 6.93 22.47 -16.97
C LYS A 295 6.52 21.20 -16.22
N TYR A 296 6.43 20.01 -16.83
CA TYR A 296 5.99 18.78 -16.14
C TYR A 296 6.59 17.50 -16.77
N SER A 297 6.68 16.41 -16.00
CA SER A 297 7.13 15.09 -16.50
C SER A 297 6.08 14.00 -16.31
N VAL A 298 5.79 13.23 -17.37
CA VAL A 298 4.95 12.01 -17.29
C VAL A 298 5.87 10.80 -17.45
N VAL A 299 5.87 9.89 -16.49
CA VAL A 299 6.76 8.73 -16.46
C VAL A 299 5.94 7.46 -16.67
N PHE A 300 6.38 6.62 -17.61
CA PHE A 300 5.89 5.25 -17.80
C PHE A 300 6.99 4.28 -17.39
N VAL A 301 6.69 3.28 -16.56
CA VAL A 301 7.67 2.30 -16.07
C VAL A 301 7.37 0.91 -16.62
N ASP A 302 8.24 0.41 -17.51
CA ASP A 302 8.15 -0.93 -18.09
C ASP A 302 8.70 -2.01 -17.12
N LYS A 303 7.98 -3.14 -16.93
CA LYS A 303 8.52 -4.35 -16.29
C LYS A 303 9.35 -5.16 -17.29
N PRO A 304 10.50 -5.75 -16.92
CA PRO A 304 11.23 -6.64 -17.83
C PRO A 304 10.40 -7.90 -18.17
N LYS A 305 10.49 -8.37 -19.42
CA LYS A 305 9.83 -9.62 -19.89
C LYS A 305 10.15 -10.78 -18.93
N LYS A 306 9.12 -11.47 -18.43
CA LYS A 306 9.29 -12.81 -17.84
C LYS A 306 9.71 -13.75 -18.97
N ARG A 307 11.01 -14.01 -19.13
CA ARG A 307 11.46 -15.21 -19.84
C ARG A 307 11.21 -16.38 -18.89
N CYS A 308 10.16 -17.15 -19.17
CA CYS A 308 10.00 -18.49 -18.60
C CYS A 308 10.99 -19.44 -19.30
N ASP A 309 12.28 -19.22 -19.11
CA ASP A 309 13.28 -20.24 -19.37
C ASP A 309 13.75 -20.73 -18.00
N LYS A 310 13.57 -22.03 -17.74
CA LYS A 310 14.10 -22.70 -16.54
C LYS A 310 15.63 -22.56 -16.53
N VAL A 311 16.16 -21.51 -15.91
CA VAL A 311 17.60 -21.38 -15.66
C VAL A 311 17.90 -22.14 -14.37
N LYS A 312 18.68 -23.22 -14.46
CA LYS A 312 19.31 -23.86 -13.30
C LYS A 312 20.20 -22.82 -12.63
N VAL A 313 19.91 -22.49 -11.38
CA VAL A 313 20.77 -21.65 -10.54
C VAL A 313 22.00 -22.48 -10.15
N PRO A 314 23.25 -22.02 -10.35
CA PRO A 314 24.43 -22.71 -9.85
C PRO A 314 24.44 -22.69 -8.31
N ASP A 315 24.96 -23.75 -7.69
CA ASP A 315 25.03 -23.85 -6.24
C ASP A 315 25.88 -22.72 -5.65
N LEU A 316 25.40 -22.15 -4.53
CA LEU A 316 26.02 -21.02 -3.82
C LEU A 316 27.50 -21.26 -3.41
N ILE A 317 27.96 -22.50 -3.45
CA ILE A 317 29.34 -22.91 -3.14
C ILE A 317 30.32 -22.39 -4.20
N ASP A 318 29.90 -22.26 -5.46
CA ASP A 318 30.80 -21.83 -6.55
C ASP A 318 31.12 -20.32 -6.52
N ILE A 319 30.26 -19.52 -5.88
CA ILE A 319 30.47 -18.08 -5.72
C ILE A 319 31.42 -17.78 -4.54
N ILE A 320 31.48 -18.65 -3.54
CA ILE A 320 32.33 -18.48 -2.36
C ILE A 320 33.80 -18.82 -2.67
N ASN A 321 34.05 -19.74 -3.60
CA ASN A 321 35.42 -20.14 -3.97
C ASN A 321 36.12 -19.20 -4.97
N ALA A 322 35.46 -18.11 -5.39
CA ALA A 322 35.98 -17.15 -6.37
C ALA A 322 36.26 -15.75 -5.80
N LEU A 323 36.25 -15.59 -4.47
CA LEU A 323 36.66 -14.39 -3.73
C LEU A 323 37.83 -14.73 -2.78
#